data_AF-A0AA35T5R3-F1
#
_entry.id   AF-A0AA35T5R3-F1
#
_cell.length_a   1.000
_cell.length_b   1.000
_cell.length_c   1.000
_cell.angle_alpha   90.00
_cell.angle_beta   90.00
_cell.angle_gamma   90.00
#
_symmetry.space_group_name_H-M   'P 1'
#
loop_
_entity.id
_entity.type
_entity.pdbx_description
1 polymer ?
#
loop_
_entity_poly.entity_id
_entity_poly.type
_entity_poly.pdbx_seq_one_letter_code
_entity_poly.pdbx_strand_id
1 'polypeptide(L)'
;MFQEKQKLAAKMLKSRMNDVYRLRSLRKAIEKREGETIEKRRKRQLSKKEESLHTKRLGKLSYVDAEIDVQLSSEITGALRSLKCEGSLARDRYKSLQKRNVIEPRERVRAHRKYKLKVKEKRSKRLPEEIGASYFHSRK
;
A
#
# COMPACT_ATOMS: atom_id res chain seq x y z
N MET A 1 -13.77 -9.03 69.41
CA MET A 1 -12.29 -8.95 69.36
C MET A 1 -11.57 -10.29 69.19
N PHE A 2 -11.46 -11.17 70.19
CA PHE A 2 -10.63 -12.40 70.07
C PHE A 2 -11.23 -13.46 69.13
N GLN A 3 -12.54 -13.72 69.21
CA GLN A 3 -13.22 -14.66 68.31
C GLN A 3 -13.21 -14.21 66.84
N GLU A 4 -13.28 -12.90 66.58
CA GLU A 4 -13.21 -12.35 65.22
C GLU A 4 -11.82 -12.53 64.61
N LYS A 5 -10.75 -12.31 65.40
CA LYS A 5 -9.37 -12.59 64.98
C LYS A 5 -9.17 -14.07 64.65
N GLN A 6 -9.72 -14.99 65.45
CA GLN A 6 -9.64 -16.42 65.16
C GLN A 6 -10.38 -16.83 63.88
N LYS A 7 -11.60 -16.30 63.66
CA LYS A 7 -12.36 -16.55 62.42
C LYS A 7 -11.62 -16.03 61.19
N LEU A 8 -10.99 -14.85 61.29
CA LEU A 8 -10.18 -14.28 60.22
C LEU A 8 -8.97 -15.17 59.91
N ALA A 9 -8.25 -15.64 60.93
CA ALA A 9 -7.10 -16.53 60.77
C ALA A 9 -7.49 -17.86 60.10
N ALA A 10 -8.61 -18.47 60.50
CA ALA A 10 -9.13 -19.69 59.88
C ALA A 10 -9.51 -19.47 58.40
N LYS A 11 -10.13 -18.33 58.09
CA LYS A 11 -10.46 -17.95 56.71
C LYS A 11 -9.20 -17.77 55.86
N MET A 12 -8.15 -17.17 56.41
CA MET A 12 -6.85 -17.00 55.75
C MET A 12 -6.15 -18.34 55.49
N LEU A 13 -6.15 -19.26 56.47
CA LEU A 13 -5.60 -20.61 56.29
C LEU A 13 -6.36 -21.39 55.22
N LYS A 14 -7.69 -21.31 55.21
CA LYS A 14 -8.54 -21.93 54.18
C LYS A 14 -8.26 -21.35 52.79
N SER A 15 -8.07 -20.03 52.67
CA SER A 15 -7.66 -19.40 51.42
C SER A 15 -6.31 -19.91 50.94
N ARG A 16 -5.30 -19.96 51.83
CA ARG A 16 -3.96 -20.48 51.50
C ARG A 16 -4.01 -21.93 51.01
N MET A 17 -4.78 -22.80 51.66
CA MET A 17 -4.95 -24.19 51.17
C MET A 17 -5.61 -24.22 49.79
N ASN A 18 -6.65 -23.41 49.56
CA ASN A 18 -7.30 -23.31 48.26
C ASN A 18 -6.33 -22.84 47.17
N ASP A 19 -5.44 -21.90 47.48
CA ASP A 19 -4.42 -21.43 46.55
C ASP A 19 -3.42 -22.54 46.19
N VAL A 20 -3.01 -23.36 47.16
CA VAL A 20 -2.16 -24.55 46.93
C VAL A 20 -2.85 -25.53 45.98
N TYR A 21 -4.15 -25.80 46.15
CA TYR A 21 -4.90 -26.67 45.25
C TYR A 21 -5.04 -26.10 43.83
N ARG A 22 -5.08 -24.77 43.70
CA ARG A 22 -5.13 -24.07 42.39
C ARG A 22 -3.80 -24.07 41.64
N LEU A 23 -2.67 -24.35 42.29
CA LEU A 23 -1.35 -24.33 41.62
C LEU A 23 -1.30 -25.22 40.37
N ARG A 24 -1.96 -26.40 40.40
CA ARG A 24 -1.99 -27.32 39.25
C ARG A 24 -2.78 -26.77 38.07
N SER A 25 -3.91 -26.10 38.30
CA SER A 25 -4.70 -25.48 37.23
C SER A 25 -4.01 -24.22 36.69
N LEU A 26 -3.40 -23.43 37.56
CA LEU A 26 -2.59 -22.27 37.18
C LEU A 26 -1.40 -22.68 36.32
N ARG A 27 -0.66 -23.73 36.69
CA ARG A 27 0.44 -24.27 35.89
C ARG A 27 -0.02 -24.67 34.49
N LYS A 28 -1.11 -25.44 34.38
CA LYS A 28 -1.68 -25.82 33.07
C LYS A 28 -2.11 -24.61 32.24
N ALA A 29 -2.69 -23.59 32.89
CA ALA A 29 -3.09 -22.36 32.23
C ALA A 29 -1.87 -21.57 31.71
N ILE A 30 -0.78 -21.52 32.48
CA ILE A 30 0.49 -20.91 32.07
C ILE A 30 1.08 -21.68 30.88
N GLU A 31 1.22 -23.00 30.97
CA GLU A 31 1.76 -23.84 29.88
C GLU A 31 0.97 -23.65 28.58
N LYS A 32 -0.37 -23.63 28.66
CA LYS A 32 -1.24 -23.37 27.49
C LYS A 32 -1.00 -21.96 26.92
N ARG A 33 -0.96 -20.94 27.77
CA ARG A 33 -0.75 -19.55 27.37
C ARG A 33 0.62 -19.36 26.72
N GLU A 34 1.65 -19.99 27.26
CA GLU A 34 3.02 -19.97 26.71
C GLU A 34 3.05 -20.65 25.34
N GLY A 35 2.44 -21.82 25.20
CA GLY A 35 2.29 -22.51 23.91
C GLY A 35 1.62 -21.63 22.85
N GLU A 36 0.47 -21.06 23.16
CA GLU A 36 -0.23 -20.13 22.24
C GLU A 36 0.61 -18.89 21.89
N THR A 37 1.38 -18.37 22.86
CA THR A 37 2.25 -17.20 22.64
C THR A 37 3.40 -17.53 21.72
N ILE A 38 4.03 -18.70 21.89
CA ILE A 38 5.11 -19.20 21.02
C ILE A 38 4.59 -19.40 19.60
N GLU A 39 3.42 -20.02 19.43
CA GLU A 39 2.83 -20.21 18.10
C GLU A 39 2.51 -18.87 17.43
N LYS A 40 1.89 -17.93 18.14
CA LYS A 40 1.63 -16.57 17.63
C LYS A 40 2.92 -15.86 17.25
N ARG A 41 3.98 -15.98 18.05
CA ARG A 41 5.30 -15.42 17.74
C ARG A 41 5.89 -16.07 16.48
N ARG A 42 5.81 -17.38 16.34
CA ARG A 42 6.30 -18.12 15.16
C ARG A 42 5.54 -17.69 13.90
N LYS A 43 4.21 -17.64 13.95
CA LYS A 43 3.37 -17.16 12.84
C LYS A 43 3.74 -15.73 12.43
N ARG A 44 3.91 -14.83 13.40
CA ARG A 44 4.33 -13.44 13.14
C ARG A 44 5.74 -13.33 12.56
N GLN A 45 6.66 -14.23 12.94
CA GLN A 45 8.00 -14.27 12.36
C GLN A 45 7.97 -14.78 10.92
N LEU A 46 7.15 -15.78 10.62
CA LEU A 46 6.96 -16.30 9.26
C LEU A 46 6.35 -15.22 8.36
N SER A 47 5.27 -14.57 8.80
CA SER A 47 4.65 -13.49 8.02
C SER A 47 5.60 -12.33 7.78
N LYS A 48 6.40 -11.93 8.78
CA LYS A 48 7.43 -10.88 8.60
C LYS A 48 8.50 -11.26 7.57
N LYS A 49 8.89 -12.54 7.50
CA LYS A 49 9.86 -13.03 6.50
C LYS A 49 9.24 -13.00 5.11
N GLU A 50 8.02 -13.48 4.96
CA GLU A 50 7.26 -13.42 3.69
C GLU A 50 7.06 -11.96 3.24
N GLU A 51 6.70 -11.07 4.18
CA GLU A 51 6.51 -9.65 3.92
C GLU A 51 7.78 -8.90 3.51
N SER A 52 8.95 -9.41 3.91
CA SER A 52 10.24 -8.83 3.54
C SER A 52 10.66 -9.16 2.10
N LEU A 53 10.11 -10.23 1.52
CA LEU A 53 10.39 -10.65 0.15
C LEU A 53 9.59 -9.83 -0.87
N HIS A 54 8.40 -9.35 -0.49
CA HIS A 54 7.50 -8.64 -1.39
C HIS A 54 7.60 -7.12 -1.25
N THR A 55 7.27 -6.39 -2.32
CA THR A 55 7.15 -4.93 -2.29
C THR A 55 5.99 -4.50 -1.40
N LYS A 56 6.19 -3.51 -0.54
CA LYS A 56 5.14 -3.01 0.36
C LYS A 56 4.23 -2.04 -0.38
N ARG A 57 2.96 -2.01 0.00
CA ARG A 57 2.01 -1.01 -0.50
C ARG A 57 2.13 0.27 0.33
N LEU A 58 2.71 1.32 -0.26
CA LEU A 58 2.86 2.63 0.38
C LEU A 58 1.62 3.52 0.27
N GLY A 59 0.92 3.46 -0.88
CA GLY A 59 -0.22 4.32 -1.17
C GLY A 59 -1.46 3.54 -1.61
N LYS A 60 -2.37 4.22 -2.33
CA LYS A 60 -3.59 3.59 -2.88
C LYS A 60 -3.26 2.51 -3.92
N LEU A 61 -2.24 2.76 -4.74
CA LEU A 61 -1.84 1.87 -5.83
C LEU A 61 -0.78 0.87 -5.35
N SER A 62 -0.91 -0.38 -5.79
CA SER A 62 0.12 -1.41 -5.64
C SER A 62 1.24 -1.20 -6.65
N TYR A 63 2.42 -1.72 -6.33
CA TYR A 63 3.50 -1.79 -7.31
C TYR A 63 3.12 -2.78 -8.43
N VAL A 64 3.48 -2.41 -9.65
CA VAL A 64 3.34 -3.25 -10.85
C VAL A 64 4.74 -3.34 -11.46
N ASP A 65 5.23 -4.57 -11.60
CA ASP A 65 6.52 -4.84 -12.23
C ASP A 65 6.55 -4.26 -13.66
N ALA A 66 7.74 -3.87 -14.12
CA ALA A 66 7.92 -3.41 -15.48
C ALA A 66 7.83 -4.59 -16.46
N GLU A 67 7.26 -4.34 -17.63
CA GLU A 67 7.34 -5.28 -18.75
C GLU A 67 8.81 -5.42 -19.18
N ILE A 68 9.17 -6.63 -19.62
CA ILE A 68 10.54 -6.93 -20.04
C ILE A 68 10.66 -6.49 -21.50
N ASP A 69 11.59 -5.57 -21.75
CA ASP A 69 11.93 -5.13 -23.10
C ASP A 69 12.73 -6.25 -23.79
N VAL A 70 12.07 -6.97 -24.72
CA VAL A 70 12.67 -8.09 -25.48
C VAL A 70 12.67 -7.79 -26.97
N GLN A 71 13.74 -8.15 -27.65
CA GLN A 71 13.80 -8.11 -29.11
C GLN A 71 13.20 -9.38 -29.71
N LEU A 72 12.48 -9.22 -30.82
CA LEU A 72 11.94 -10.34 -31.58
C LEU A 72 13.03 -10.99 -32.43
N SER A 73 12.86 -12.26 -32.79
CA SER A 73 13.83 -13.01 -33.60
C SER A 73 14.15 -12.37 -34.95
N SER A 74 13.20 -11.64 -35.54
CA SER A 74 13.37 -10.88 -36.78
C SER A 74 14.20 -9.60 -36.62
N GLU A 75 14.31 -9.07 -35.40
CA GLU A 75 14.98 -7.81 -35.10
C GLU A 75 16.40 -8.02 -34.54
N ILE A 76 16.70 -9.24 -34.11
CA ILE A 76 18.03 -9.64 -33.63
C ILE A 76 19.01 -9.60 -34.80
N THR A 77 19.94 -8.64 -34.75
CA THR A 77 21.04 -8.56 -35.72
C THR A 77 22.23 -9.38 -35.23
N GLY A 78 22.96 -10.02 -36.14
CA GLY A 78 24.15 -10.82 -35.81
C GLY A 78 25.37 -10.02 -35.32
N ALA A 79 25.26 -8.69 -35.23
CA ALA A 79 26.33 -7.79 -34.81
C ALA A 79 25.86 -6.78 -33.76
N LEU A 80 26.64 -6.60 -32.69
CA LEU A 80 26.32 -5.69 -31.59
C LEU A 80 26.30 -4.21 -31.99
N ARG A 81 27.01 -3.84 -33.07
CA ARG A 81 27.06 -2.45 -33.54
C ARG A 81 25.78 -1.99 -34.26
N SER A 82 25.02 -2.93 -34.82
CA SER A 82 23.74 -2.67 -35.47
C SER A 82 22.55 -2.82 -34.51
N LEU A 83 22.81 -3.22 -33.26
CA LEU A 83 21.78 -3.42 -32.27
C LEU A 83 21.18 -2.08 -31.83
N LYS A 84 19.85 -1.98 -31.88
CA LYS A 84 19.15 -0.84 -31.29
C LYS A 84 19.09 -1.01 -29.78
N CYS A 85 19.37 0.06 -29.06
CA CYS A 85 19.15 0.11 -27.62
C CYS A 85 17.65 0.17 -27.36
N GLU A 86 17.12 -0.85 -26.69
CA GLU A 86 15.72 -0.89 -26.25
C GLU A 86 15.58 -0.38 -24.81
N GLY A 87 14.39 0.11 -24.49
CA GLY A 87 14.03 0.53 -23.14
C GLY A 87 14.49 1.92 -22.74
N SER A 88 14.11 2.33 -21.52
CA SER A 88 14.45 3.63 -20.95
C SER A 88 15.00 3.50 -19.55
N LEU A 89 16.28 3.86 -19.39
CA LEU A 89 16.96 3.80 -18.08
C LEU A 89 16.22 4.62 -17.00
N ALA A 90 15.64 5.76 -17.36
CA ALA A 90 14.87 6.57 -16.42
C ALA A 90 13.63 5.82 -15.89
N ARG A 91 12.94 5.08 -16.76
CA ARG A 91 11.78 4.26 -16.40
C ARG A 91 12.19 3.11 -15.48
N ASP A 92 13.31 2.44 -15.77
CA ASP A 92 13.83 1.34 -14.96
C ASP A 92 14.25 1.81 -13.57
N ARG A 93 14.96 2.94 -13.48
CA ARG A 93 15.35 3.53 -12.20
C ARG A 93 14.12 3.96 -11.39
N TYR A 94 13.12 4.54 -12.03
CA TYR A 94 11.85 4.90 -11.37
C TYR A 94 11.13 3.66 -10.83
N LYS A 95 11.01 2.59 -11.63
CA LYS A 95 10.40 1.32 -11.20
C LYS A 95 11.21 0.61 -10.11
N SER A 96 12.53 0.69 -10.15
CA SER A 96 13.42 0.18 -9.09
C SER A 96 13.26 0.95 -7.78
N LEU A 97 13.09 2.28 -7.83
CA LEU A 97 12.78 3.09 -6.66
C LEU A 97 11.42 2.73 -6.04
N GLN A 98 10.43 2.43 -6.88
CA GLN A 98 9.13 1.92 -6.42
C GLN A 98 9.26 0.54 -5.76
N LYS A 99 9.98 -0.40 -6.39
CA LYS A 99 10.23 -1.75 -5.86
C LYS A 99 10.92 -1.73 -4.49
N ARG A 100 11.85 -0.78 -4.29
CA ARG A 100 12.54 -0.56 -3.02
C ARG A 100 11.70 0.19 -1.97
N ASN A 101 10.45 0.53 -2.27
CA ASN A 101 9.58 1.33 -1.41
C ASN A 101 10.16 2.71 -1.05
N VAL A 102 10.96 3.32 -1.95
CA VAL A 102 11.47 4.69 -1.77
C VAL A 102 10.47 5.71 -2.31
N ILE A 103 9.83 5.38 -3.44
CA ILE A 103 8.82 6.19 -4.09
C ILE A 103 7.53 5.36 -4.17
N GLU A 104 6.39 5.96 -3.87
CA GLU A 104 5.12 5.26 -4.04
C GLU A 104 4.67 5.19 -5.51
N PRO A 105 4.02 4.09 -5.93
CA PRO A 105 3.35 4.04 -7.22
C PRO A 105 2.26 5.11 -7.34
N ARG A 106 2.37 5.96 -8.37
CA ARG A 106 1.39 7.02 -8.68
C ARG A 106 1.06 7.03 -10.17
N GLU A 107 -0.19 7.35 -10.48
CA GLU A 107 -0.62 7.68 -11.83
C GLU A 107 -0.56 9.20 -12.05
N ARG A 108 -0.23 9.61 -13.28
CA ARG A 108 -0.23 11.03 -13.63
C ARG A 108 -1.66 11.56 -13.59
N VAL A 109 -1.89 12.53 -12.71
CA VAL A 109 -3.16 13.25 -12.66
C VAL A 109 -3.30 14.07 -13.95
N ARG A 110 -4.33 13.75 -14.73
CA ARG A 110 -4.67 14.52 -15.92
C ARG A 110 -5.45 15.77 -15.51
N ALA A 111 -5.07 16.91 -16.07
CA ALA A 111 -5.82 18.14 -15.90
C ALA A 111 -7.19 17.97 -16.57
N HIS A 112 -8.24 17.93 -15.77
CA HIS A 112 -9.62 17.91 -16.24
C HIS A 112 -10.42 18.92 -15.44
N ARG A 113 -11.41 19.53 -16.07
CA ARG A 113 -12.32 20.46 -15.40
C ARG A 113 -13.61 19.73 -15.09
N LYS A 114 -14.08 19.86 -13.85
CA LYS A 114 -15.39 19.33 -13.44
C LYS A 114 -16.53 19.94 -14.26
N TYR A 115 -16.40 21.21 -14.63
CA TYR A 115 -17.41 21.96 -15.38
C TYR A 115 -16.86 22.50 -16.71
N LYS A 116 -17.74 22.58 -17.71
CA LYS A 116 -17.42 23.18 -19.01
C LYS A 116 -17.06 24.65 -18.82
N LEU A 117 -15.96 25.07 -19.44
CA LEU A 117 -15.61 26.49 -19.48
C LEU A 117 -16.67 27.24 -20.28
N LYS A 118 -17.32 28.23 -19.65
CA LYS A 118 -18.17 29.18 -20.37
C LYS A 118 -17.27 30.13 -21.16
N VAL A 119 -17.19 29.90 -22.47
CA VAL A 119 -16.53 30.82 -23.40
C VAL A 119 -17.57 31.84 -23.85
N LYS A 120 -17.29 33.13 -23.62
CA LYS A 120 -18.10 34.24 -24.12
C LYS A 120 -17.23 35.16 -24.95
N GLU A 121 -17.74 35.61 -26.08
CA GLU A 121 -17.10 36.68 -26.83
C GLU A 121 -17.24 38.00 -26.07
N LYS A 122 -16.16 38.77 -26.04
CA LYS A 122 -16.20 40.13 -25.49
C LYS A 122 -17.05 41.01 -26.41
N ARG A 123 -17.90 41.87 -25.84
CA ARG A 123 -18.81 42.75 -26.59
C ARG A 123 -18.06 43.62 -27.62
N SER A 124 -16.87 44.11 -27.29
CA SER A 124 -16.03 44.92 -28.19
C SER A 124 -15.47 44.15 -29.40
N LYS A 125 -15.53 42.82 -29.39
CA LYS A 125 -15.06 41.95 -30.48
C LYS A 125 -16.21 41.26 -31.23
N ARG A 126 -17.46 41.54 -30.86
CA ARG A 126 -18.64 41.00 -31.53
C ARG A 126 -18.82 41.74 -32.85
N LEU A 127 -18.72 41.03 -33.98
CA LEU A 127 -19.07 41.59 -35.28
C LEU A 127 -20.59 41.86 -35.32
N PRO A 128 -21.05 42.94 -35.96
CA PRO A 128 -22.48 43.14 -36.23
C PRO A 128 -23.04 41.94 -37.00
N GLU A 129 -24.24 41.50 -36.64
CA GLU A 129 -24.87 40.26 -37.16
C GLU A 129 -24.97 40.26 -38.71
N GLU A 130 -25.10 41.44 -39.31
CA GLU A 130 -25.16 41.64 -40.76
C GLU A 130 -23.81 41.47 -41.49
N ILE A 131 -22.68 41.68 -40.79
CA ILE A 131 -21.32 41.61 -41.37
C ILE A 131 -20.73 40.20 -41.22
N GLY A 132 -21.16 39.44 -40.21
CA GLY A 132 -20.66 38.07 -39.96
C GLY A 132 -21.02 37.07 -41.07
N ALA A 133 -22.22 37.20 -41.66
CA ALA A 133 -22.68 36.31 -42.73
C ALA A 133 -22.01 36.59 -44.09
N SER A 134 -21.67 37.86 -44.36
CA SER A 134 -21.05 38.27 -45.62
C SER A 134 -19.54 37.99 -45.68
N TYR A 135 -18.85 37.98 -44.53
CA TYR A 135 -17.39 37.77 -44.47
C TYR A 135 -16.92 36.33 -44.75
N PHE A 136 -17.76 35.31 -44.54
CA PHE A 136 -17.38 33.91 -44.77
C PHE A 136 -17.56 33.44 -46.22
N HIS A 137 -18.28 34.19 -47.05
CA HIS A 137 -18.57 33.81 -48.44
C HIS A 137 -17.62 34.41 -49.48
N SER A 138 -16.68 35.30 -49.08
CA SER A 138 -15.73 35.95 -50.01
C SER A 138 -14.30 35.42 -49.97
N ARG A 139 -14.02 34.37 -49.19
CA ARG A 139 -12.73 33.66 -49.23
C ARG A 139 -12.89 32.28 -49.86
N LYS A 140 -12.84 32.26 -51.19
CA LYS A 140 -12.37 31.12 -51.97
C LYS A 140 -11.01 31.47 -52.55
#